data_AF-A0A497HZK2-F1
#
_entry.id   AF-A0A497HZK2-F1
#
_cell.length_a   1.000
_cell.length_b   1.000
_cell.length_c   1.000
_cell.angle_alpha   90.00
_cell.angle_beta   90.00
_cell.angle_gamma   90.00
#
_symmetry.space_group_name_H-M   'P 1'
#
loop_
_entity.id
_entity.type
_entity.pdbx_description
1 polymer ?
#
loop_
_entity_poly.entity_id
_entity_poly.type
_entity_poly.pdbx_seq_one_letter_code
_entity_poly.pdbx_strand_id
1 'polypeptide(L)'
;MKIRAIIVLFVLCIGIYSIHGDLEVKQILHSYPYYLNIVPSIYGNKIVWENLTEGTYGFETDIYLYDISEDKKRKISNSAHARRPAIYGDKIVWDDERIMGNSDIYLYDLSKEEEIRITDASSYQISPKIYGNKIVWIDFRNGTGFIDNSDIYMYDISTGQEKRITQKSCGCIDVAIYGDKIVWEREIWKEKDEIWKPGYIDHDIYLYDLSTGQEKRITDDPIEQYSPKIYGDKIIWGEIESTFPEPPEYRLCLYDLSINEKKIIYTGRSESATIYKDKIIWCGSKSGKSGIFLYDISSGKEKVVTYDYWGNLAMYENTIVWACINGVYSDMYFCNVDVASLLPPTTLPPTTNPPTTLPLTTTLPPTTTSRATTPPPQIPPLSLSESQFFKYLIAIASIFLVGLTISILIIRQKPRKKEKTTEERPKEIKAHKEERVESLELKRLLKERDRLKALLNRLKSQKEKLISEGMSEERYNKMYNQAIEKLKTIEELILLEEESK
;
A
#
# COMPACT_ATOMS: atom_id res chain seq x y z
N MET A 1 20.60 45.76 -20.27
CA MET A 1 20.09 44.54 -20.95
C MET A 1 20.87 43.33 -20.45
N LYS A 2 20.13 42.30 -20.03
CA LYS A 2 20.50 40.87 -19.89
C LYS A 2 21.44 40.44 -18.74
N ILE A 3 20.78 40.34 -17.58
CA ILE A 3 20.68 39.23 -16.62
C ILE A 3 21.06 37.81 -17.16
N ARG A 4 21.60 36.99 -16.22
CA ARG A 4 21.67 35.50 -16.10
C ARG A 4 22.84 34.74 -16.73
N ALA A 5 23.77 34.30 -15.87
CA ALA A 5 24.27 32.92 -15.80
C ALA A 5 24.99 32.72 -14.45
N ILE A 6 24.22 32.52 -13.38
CA ILE A 6 24.72 32.10 -12.06
C ILE A 6 24.40 30.62 -11.93
N ILE A 7 25.47 29.82 -11.83
CA ILE A 7 25.63 28.57 -11.07
C ILE A 7 24.57 27.49 -11.31
N VAL A 8 24.91 26.50 -12.15
CA VAL A 8 24.48 25.10 -11.98
C VAL A 8 25.72 24.24 -12.18
N LEU A 9 26.47 24.02 -11.09
CA LEU A 9 27.56 23.06 -11.04
C LEU A 9 27.67 22.51 -9.62
N PHE A 10 26.86 21.50 -9.29
CA PHE A 10 27.11 20.55 -8.19
C PHE A 10 26.14 19.36 -8.35
N VAL A 11 26.52 18.38 -9.17
CA VAL A 11 25.94 17.04 -9.12
C VAL A 11 27.09 16.06 -9.18
N LEU A 12 27.59 15.68 -8.00
CA LEU A 12 28.37 14.47 -7.76
C LEU A 12 28.18 14.15 -6.27
N CYS A 13 27.46 13.06 -6.02
CA CYS A 13 26.99 12.53 -4.73
C CYS A 13 25.93 13.40 -4.03
N ILE A 14 24.63 13.11 -4.17
CA ILE A 14 23.51 13.36 -3.24
C ILE A 14 22.23 12.83 -3.92
N GLY A 15 21.31 12.23 -3.17
CA GLY A 15 20.02 11.73 -3.69
C GLY A 15 19.31 12.75 -4.59
N ILE A 16 18.60 12.27 -5.61
CA ILE A 16 17.86 13.15 -6.53
C ILE A 16 16.72 13.79 -5.73
N TYR A 17 16.97 14.99 -5.23
CA TYR A 17 15.94 15.85 -4.65
C TYR A 17 15.20 16.51 -5.80
N SER A 18 13.91 16.22 -5.92
CA SER A 18 13.02 16.91 -6.86
C SER A 18 12.13 17.84 -6.09
N ILE A 19 12.16 19.13 -6.44
CA ILE A 19 11.29 20.14 -5.84
C ILE A 19 9.90 19.99 -6.45
N HIS A 20 8.94 19.46 -5.67
CA HIS A 20 7.52 19.42 -6.05
C HIS A 20 6.78 20.50 -5.25
N GLY A 21 6.70 21.72 -5.80
CA GLY A 21 6.21 22.88 -5.04
C GLY A 21 7.21 23.34 -3.97
N ASP A 22 6.76 23.60 -2.74
CA ASP A 22 7.61 24.04 -1.61
C ASP A 22 8.24 22.87 -0.82
N LEU A 23 8.06 21.62 -1.28
CA LEU A 23 8.50 20.42 -0.56
C LEU A 23 9.74 19.80 -1.20
N GLU A 24 10.73 19.48 -0.36
CA GLU A 24 11.90 18.70 -0.74
C GLU A 24 11.54 17.20 -0.70
N VAL A 25 11.43 16.59 -1.88
CA VAL A 25 11.10 15.17 -2.05
C VAL A 25 12.37 14.39 -2.37
N LYS A 26 12.66 13.35 -1.59
CA LYS A 26 13.80 12.44 -1.81
C LYS A 26 13.33 11.10 -2.34
N GLN A 27 13.89 10.65 -3.45
CA GLN A 27 13.73 9.28 -3.93
C GLN A 27 14.70 8.34 -3.20
N ILE A 28 14.19 7.22 -2.69
CA ILE A 28 14.96 6.20 -1.95
C ILE A 28 14.95 4.83 -2.63
N LEU A 29 14.05 4.61 -3.58
CA LEU A 29 14.01 3.43 -4.43
C LEU A 29 13.72 3.82 -5.87
N HIS A 30 14.44 3.18 -6.78
CA HIS A 30 14.16 3.16 -8.21
C HIS A 30 14.39 1.73 -8.70
N SER A 31 13.31 0.98 -8.94
CA SER A 31 13.37 -0.45 -9.24
C SER A 31 12.69 -0.76 -10.58
N TYR A 32 13.32 -1.59 -11.40
CA TYR A 32 12.85 -2.08 -12.71
C TYR A 32 12.93 -3.60 -12.76
N PRO A 33 12.12 -4.31 -13.56
CA PRO A 33 10.86 -3.97 -14.23
C PRO A 33 9.61 -4.34 -13.43
N TYR A 34 9.75 -4.51 -12.11
CA TYR A 34 8.73 -5.18 -11.33
C TYR A 34 7.63 -4.20 -10.93
N TYR A 35 6.40 -4.45 -11.43
CA TYR A 35 5.18 -3.85 -10.91
C TYR A 35 4.94 -4.38 -9.50
N LEU A 36 5.64 -3.80 -8.53
CA LEU A 36 5.53 -4.23 -7.16
C LEU A 36 4.56 -3.31 -6.44
N ASN A 37 3.55 -3.91 -5.81
CA ASN A 37 2.69 -3.21 -4.89
C ASN A 37 3.46 -2.97 -3.58
N ILE A 38 4.45 -2.08 -3.61
CA ILE A 38 5.30 -1.80 -2.45
C ILE A 38 4.44 -1.16 -1.36
N VAL A 39 4.38 -1.81 -0.20
CA VAL A 39 3.72 -1.27 0.99
C VAL A 39 4.79 -0.79 1.98
N PRO A 40 5.07 0.53 2.07
CA PRO A 40 6.02 1.04 3.04
C PRO A 40 5.40 1.13 4.44
N SER A 41 6.24 1.00 5.46
CA SER A 41 5.94 1.32 6.86
C SER A 41 7.04 2.22 7.43
N ILE A 42 6.72 3.09 8.38
CA ILE A 42 7.65 4.07 8.92
C ILE A 42 7.48 4.24 10.43
N TYR A 43 8.60 4.30 11.15
CA TYR A 43 8.66 4.71 12.54
C TYR A 43 9.94 5.50 12.80
N GLY A 44 9.81 6.72 13.34
CA GLY A 44 10.93 7.62 13.51
C GLY A 44 11.65 7.89 12.19
N ASN A 45 12.96 7.63 12.18
CA ASN A 45 13.83 7.81 11.01
C ASN A 45 13.94 6.55 10.11
N LYS A 46 13.16 5.49 10.35
CA LYS A 46 13.30 4.20 9.68
C LYS A 46 12.09 3.92 8.80
N ILE A 47 12.34 3.72 7.51
CA ILE A 47 11.37 3.27 6.51
C ILE A 47 11.65 1.80 6.22
N VAL A 48 10.63 0.95 6.27
CA VAL A 48 10.73 -0.47 5.87
C VAL A 48 9.75 -0.80 4.76
N TRP A 49 10.14 -1.70 3.87
CA TRP A 49 9.30 -2.16 2.78
C TRP A 49 9.74 -3.54 2.30
N GLU A 50 8.83 -4.25 1.64
CA GLU A 50 9.18 -5.46 0.90
C GLU A 50 9.75 -5.10 -0.47
N ASN A 51 10.83 -5.78 -0.85
CA ASN A 51 11.46 -5.61 -2.16
C ASN A 51 11.54 -6.94 -2.88
N LEU A 52 11.06 -6.95 -4.12
CA LEU A 52 11.13 -8.10 -5.01
C LEU A 52 12.46 -8.07 -5.77
N THR A 53 13.13 -9.21 -5.81
CA THR A 53 14.36 -9.41 -6.59
C THR A 53 14.23 -10.65 -7.47
N GLU A 54 14.97 -10.68 -8.58
CA GLU A 54 15.13 -11.89 -9.38
C GLU A 54 16.04 -12.87 -8.62
N GLY A 55 15.49 -14.02 -8.28
CA GLY A 55 16.18 -15.13 -7.64
C GLY A 55 16.53 -16.24 -8.60
N THR A 56 17.17 -17.28 -8.08
CA THR A 56 17.64 -18.42 -8.90
C THR A 56 16.47 -19.26 -9.46
N TYR A 57 15.35 -19.30 -8.75
CA TYR A 57 14.20 -20.16 -9.06
C TYR A 57 12.89 -19.38 -9.30
N GLY A 58 12.96 -18.06 -9.44
CA GLY A 58 11.80 -17.18 -9.58
C GLY A 58 12.00 -15.87 -8.83
N PHE A 59 10.92 -15.21 -8.47
CA PHE A 59 10.99 -13.98 -7.70
C PHE A 59 11.14 -14.26 -6.21
N GLU A 60 12.04 -13.53 -5.57
CA GLU A 60 12.32 -13.56 -4.14
C GLU A 60 11.84 -12.25 -3.52
N THR A 61 11.26 -12.30 -2.32
CA THR A 61 10.87 -11.10 -1.56
C THR A 61 11.62 -11.04 -0.24
N ASP A 62 12.23 -9.88 0.03
CA ASP A 62 12.89 -9.63 1.30
C ASP A 62 12.55 -8.23 1.84
N ILE A 63 12.67 -8.07 3.15
CA ILE A 63 12.42 -6.79 3.83
C ILE A 63 13.68 -5.94 3.77
N TYR A 64 13.52 -4.70 3.36
CA TYR A 64 14.56 -3.69 3.37
C TYR A 64 14.22 -2.59 4.36
N LEU A 65 15.26 -1.96 4.89
CA LEU A 65 15.18 -0.77 5.72
C LEU A 65 16.02 0.34 5.10
N TYR A 66 15.49 1.55 5.16
CA TYR A 66 16.20 2.79 4.88
C TYR A 66 16.18 3.67 6.13
N ASP A 67 17.38 4.01 6.61
CA ASP A 67 17.55 4.95 7.70
C ASP A 67 17.76 6.36 7.12
N ILE A 68 16.77 7.23 7.37
CA ILE A 68 16.74 8.62 6.87
C ILE A 68 17.90 9.43 7.46
N SER A 69 18.28 9.18 8.71
CA SER A 69 19.32 9.95 9.39
C SER A 69 20.74 9.58 8.95
N GLU A 70 20.94 8.32 8.59
CA GLU A 70 22.23 7.82 8.10
C GLU A 70 22.36 7.86 6.57
N ASP A 71 21.26 8.08 5.87
CA ASP A 71 21.15 7.93 4.41
C ASP A 71 21.62 6.54 3.93
N LYS A 72 21.20 5.49 4.65
CA LYS A 72 21.64 4.11 4.38
C LYS A 72 20.48 3.16 4.20
N LYS A 73 20.61 2.31 3.17
CA LYS A 73 19.74 1.16 2.93
C LYS A 73 20.41 -0.13 3.41
N ARG A 74 19.65 -1.00 4.07
CA ARG A 74 20.07 -2.36 4.45
C ARG A 74 18.97 -3.38 4.16
N LYS A 75 19.36 -4.62 3.85
CA LYS A 75 18.47 -5.78 3.78
C LYS A 75 18.32 -6.35 5.20
N ILE A 76 17.10 -6.69 5.61
CA ILE A 76 16.75 -7.15 6.97
C ILE A 76 16.53 -8.66 7.00
N SER A 77 15.68 -9.18 6.11
CA SER A 77 15.45 -10.63 5.99
C SER A 77 16.37 -11.27 4.96
N ASN A 78 16.53 -12.59 5.03
CA ASN A 78 17.23 -13.37 4.00
C ASN A 78 16.47 -14.65 3.62
N SER A 79 15.17 -14.70 3.86
CA SER A 79 14.35 -15.89 3.61
C SER A 79 13.87 -15.99 2.16
N ALA A 80 13.97 -14.92 1.37
CA ALA A 80 13.43 -14.82 0.01
C ALA A 80 11.90 -14.95 -0.09
N HIS A 81 11.19 -15.00 1.04
CA HIS A 81 9.74 -15.17 1.11
C HIS A 81 9.07 -14.20 2.11
N ALA A 82 9.76 -13.13 2.51
CA ALA A 82 9.29 -12.17 3.50
C ALA A 82 8.47 -11.04 2.87
N ARG A 83 7.32 -10.69 3.48
CA ARG A 83 6.32 -9.76 2.94
C ARG A 83 5.61 -8.93 4.01
N ARG A 84 4.97 -7.84 3.57
CA ARG A 84 4.10 -6.95 4.37
C ARG A 84 4.71 -6.50 5.72
N PRO A 85 5.87 -5.83 5.71
CA PRO A 85 6.53 -5.44 6.93
C PRO A 85 5.76 -4.34 7.69
N ALA A 86 5.88 -4.36 9.02
CA ALA A 86 5.49 -3.26 9.89
C ALA A 86 6.60 -2.95 10.90
N ILE A 87 6.74 -1.70 11.33
CA ILE A 87 7.80 -1.26 12.25
C ILE A 87 7.23 -0.46 13.43
N TYR A 88 7.76 -0.72 14.62
CA TYR A 88 7.55 0.11 15.82
C TYR A 88 8.82 0.10 16.68
N GLY A 89 9.36 1.28 16.99
CA GLY A 89 10.65 1.37 17.67
C GLY A 89 11.75 0.68 16.87
N ASP A 90 12.46 -0.23 17.55
CA ASP A 90 13.52 -1.04 16.95
C ASP A 90 13.05 -2.43 16.51
N LYS A 91 11.73 -2.66 16.41
CA LYS A 91 11.16 -3.96 16.04
C LYS A 91 10.49 -3.89 14.67
N ILE A 92 10.88 -4.80 13.79
CA ILE A 92 10.28 -4.99 12.47
C ILE A 92 9.60 -6.35 12.47
N VAL A 93 8.36 -6.42 12.01
CA VAL A 93 7.62 -7.68 11.86
C VAL A 93 7.20 -7.87 10.41
N TRP A 94 7.14 -9.10 9.93
CA TRP A 94 6.70 -9.46 8.58
C TRP A 94 6.09 -10.85 8.57
N ASP A 95 5.32 -11.16 7.52
CA ASP A 95 4.90 -12.53 7.23
C ASP A 95 5.86 -13.21 6.26
N ASP A 96 6.12 -14.49 6.47
CA ASP A 96 7.19 -15.21 5.79
C ASP A 96 6.71 -16.59 5.30
N GLU A 97 6.64 -16.73 3.98
CA GLU A 97 6.14 -17.92 3.28
C GLU A 97 7.28 -18.91 2.94
N ARG A 98 8.38 -18.94 3.72
CA ARG A 98 9.52 -19.86 3.48
C ARG A 98 9.16 -21.34 3.55
N ILE A 99 8.02 -21.68 4.16
CA ILE A 99 7.48 -23.04 4.22
C ILE A 99 6.28 -23.11 3.26
N MET A 100 6.37 -23.95 2.24
CA MET A 100 5.30 -24.10 1.24
C MET A 100 3.97 -24.48 1.91
N GLY A 101 2.91 -23.69 1.64
CA GLY A 101 1.58 -23.90 2.22
C GLY A 101 1.41 -23.37 3.65
N ASN A 102 2.38 -22.61 4.17
CA ASN A 102 2.35 -21.98 5.49
C ASN A 102 2.90 -20.55 5.38
N SER A 103 2.48 -19.67 6.27
CA SER A 103 3.15 -18.38 6.48
C SER A 103 3.20 -18.11 7.96
N ASP A 104 4.38 -17.74 8.46
CA ASP A 104 4.56 -17.42 9.86
C ASP A 104 4.96 -15.96 10.05
N ILE A 105 4.64 -15.41 11.21
CA ILE A 105 5.08 -14.06 11.59
C ILE A 105 6.50 -14.14 12.15
N TYR A 106 7.38 -13.30 11.62
CA TYR A 106 8.73 -13.12 12.13
C TYR A 106 8.89 -11.70 12.68
N LEU A 107 9.80 -11.58 13.64
CA LEU A 107 10.24 -10.31 14.22
C LEU A 107 11.75 -10.21 14.07
N TYR A 108 12.24 -9.04 13.69
CA TYR A 108 13.64 -8.66 13.80
C TYR A 108 13.79 -7.54 14.81
N ASP A 109 14.64 -7.76 15.81
CA ASP A 109 15.03 -6.75 16.79
C ASP A 109 16.32 -6.05 16.33
N LEU A 110 16.18 -4.81 15.85
CA LEU A 110 17.30 -4.00 15.36
C LEU A 110 18.35 -3.70 16.44
N SER A 111 17.96 -3.72 17.72
CA SER A 111 18.89 -3.45 18.83
C SER A 111 19.77 -4.66 19.17
N LYS A 112 19.27 -5.87 18.88
CA LYS A 112 19.97 -7.14 19.13
C LYS A 112 20.51 -7.79 17.87
N GLU A 113 20.11 -7.29 16.70
CA GLU A 113 20.38 -7.88 15.39
C GLU A 113 19.91 -9.33 15.28
N GLU A 114 18.75 -9.62 15.87
CA GLU A 114 18.21 -10.98 16.04
C GLU A 114 16.86 -11.14 15.33
N GLU A 115 16.72 -12.22 14.54
CA GLU A 115 15.45 -12.68 13.95
C GLU A 115 14.81 -13.75 14.85
N ILE A 116 13.52 -13.60 15.13
CA ILE A 116 12.72 -14.47 15.99
C ILE A 116 11.44 -14.85 15.24
N ARG A 117 11.16 -16.16 15.14
CA ARG A 117 9.86 -16.66 14.67
C ARG A 117 8.83 -16.50 15.79
N ILE A 118 7.73 -15.80 15.52
CA ILE A 118 6.68 -15.51 16.50
C ILE A 118 5.59 -16.58 16.49
N THR A 119 5.22 -17.08 15.30
CA THR A 119 4.16 -18.10 15.15
C THR A 119 4.70 -19.38 14.54
N ASP A 120 4.11 -20.52 14.90
CA ASP A 120 4.45 -21.84 14.35
C ASP A 120 3.23 -22.72 14.03
N ALA A 121 2.04 -22.14 14.04
CA ALA A 121 0.80 -22.85 13.76
C ALA A 121 0.68 -23.20 12.27
N SER A 122 0.12 -24.37 11.98
CA SER A 122 -0.05 -24.89 10.61
C SER A 122 -1.19 -24.19 9.86
N SER A 123 -0.95 -22.97 9.35
CA SER A 123 -1.79 -22.22 8.42
C SER A 123 -1.08 -20.94 7.96
N TYR A 124 -1.78 -20.09 7.21
CA TYR A 124 -1.30 -18.75 6.91
C TYR A 124 -1.52 -17.81 8.11
N GLN A 125 -0.44 -17.22 8.61
CA GLN A 125 -0.46 -16.02 9.44
C GLN A 125 0.13 -14.87 8.63
N ILE A 126 -0.67 -13.85 8.34
CA ILE A 126 -0.30 -12.79 7.38
C ILE A 126 -0.62 -11.38 7.86
N SER A 127 -0.07 -10.39 7.16
CA SER A 127 -0.38 -8.97 7.33
C SER A 127 -0.14 -8.45 8.77
N PRO A 128 1.01 -8.75 9.39
CA PRO A 128 1.25 -8.33 10.78
C PRO A 128 1.24 -6.80 10.92
N LYS A 129 0.88 -6.35 12.12
CA LYS A 129 0.99 -4.96 12.59
C LYS A 129 1.57 -4.97 13.99
N ILE A 130 2.29 -3.91 14.35
CA ILE A 130 2.96 -3.81 15.64
C ILE A 130 2.73 -2.45 16.29
N TYR A 131 2.43 -2.45 17.58
CA TYR A 131 2.40 -1.26 18.42
C TYR A 131 2.91 -1.60 19.83
N GLY A 132 3.97 -0.92 20.27
CA GLY A 132 4.61 -1.24 21.55
C GLY A 132 5.13 -2.67 21.56
N ASN A 133 4.68 -3.46 22.54
CA ASN A 133 5.02 -4.87 22.67
C ASN A 133 3.96 -5.82 22.06
N LYS A 134 2.99 -5.29 21.30
CA LYS A 134 1.88 -6.08 20.76
C LYS A 134 2.01 -6.24 19.26
N ILE A 135 2.00 -7.48 18.80
CA ILE A 135 1.94 -7.84 17.38
C ILE A 135 0.55 -8.40 17.11
N VAL A 136 -0.15 -7.94 16.08
CA VAL A 136 -1.44 -8.49 15.64
C VAL A 136 -1.35 -8.95 14.19
N TRP A 137 -2.07 -9.99 13.82
CA TRP A 137 -2.08 -10.54 12.47
C TRP A 137 -3.42 -11.20 12.14
N ILE A 138 -3.59 -11.52 10.86
CA ILE A 138 -4.70 -12.32 10.35
C ILE A 138 -4.27 -13.77 10.32
N ASP A 139 -5.07 -14.65 10.92
CA ASP A 139 -4.74 -16.05 11.10
C ASP A 139 -5.81 -16.96 10.49
N PHE A 140 -5.41 -17.84 9.58
CA PHE A 140 -6.31 -18.76 8.88
C PHE A 140 -6.43 -20.13 9.58
N ARG A 141 -5.86 -20.32 10.78
CA ARG A 141 -5.83 -21.64 11.45
C ARG A 141 -7.20 -22.20 11.84
N ASN A 142 -8.20 -21.34 12.04
CA ASN A 142 -9.57 -21.75 12.40
C ASN A 142 -10.58 -21.51 11.27
N GLY A 143 -10.12 -21.37 10.03
CA GLY A 143 -11.00 -21.18 8.88
C GLY A 143 -11.88 -22.40 8.64
N THR A 144 -13.20 -22.23 8.68
CA THR A 144 -14.18 -23.33 8.54
C THR A 144 -15.07 -23.22 7.31
N GLY A 145 -15.01 -22.10 6.58
CA GLY A 145 -15.91 -21.85 5.44
C GLY A 145 -15.41 -20.76 4.51
N PHE A 146 -16.25 -20.38 3.55
CA PHE A 146 -15.92 -19.34 2.56
C PHE A 146 -15.74 -17.97 3.21
N ILE A 147 -16.64 -17.62 4.15
CA ILE A 147 -16.67 -16.33 4.86
C ILE A 147 -15.93 -16.45 6.19
N ASP A 148 -16.23 -17.46 7.01
CA ASP A 148 -15.56 -17.68 8.29
C ASP A 148 -14.18 -18.35 8.11
N ASN A 149 -13.28 -17.70 7.37
CA ASN A 149 -12.01 -18.26 6.90
C ASN A 149 -10.77 -17.81 7.71
N SER A 150 -10.88 -16.73 8.48
CA SER A 150 -9.77 -16.17 9.25
C SER A 150 -10.21 -15.52 10.58
N ASP A 151 -9.22 -15.21 11.40
CA ASP A 151 -9.32 -14.59 12.72
C ASP A 151 -8.29 -13.49 12.92
N ILE A 152 -8.47 -12.66 13.94
CA ILE A 152 -7.41 -11.78 14.44
C ILE A 152 -6.76 -12.41 15.65
N TYR A 153 -5.43 -12.52 15.62
CA TYR A 153 -4.62 -12.97 16.74
C TYR A 153 -3.66 -11.86 17.18
N MET A 154 -3.16 -11.99 18.40
CA MET A 154 -2.19 -11.10 18.99
C MET A 154 -1.11 -11.89 19.73
N TYR A 155 0.13 -11.41 19.68
CA TYR A 155 1.24 -11.83 20.51
C TYR A 155 1.74 -10.65 21.34
N ASP A 156 1.89 -10.86 22.64
CA ASP A 156 2.53 -9.89 23.53
C ASP A 156 3.99 -10.30 23.74
N ILE A 157 4.90 -9.52 23.17
CA ILE A 157 6.36 -9.73 23.21
C ILE A 157 6.89 -9.75 24.64
N SER A 158 6.28 -9.01 25.56
CA SER A 158 6.76 -8.90 26.94
C SER A 158 6.41 -10.12 27.80
N THR A 159 5.29 -10.78 27.48
CA THR A 159 4.82 -11.97 28.22
C THR A 159 5.05 -13.27 27.47
N GLY A 160 5.34 -13.21 26.17
CA GLY A 160 5.45 -14.36 25.28
C GLY A 160 4.10 -15.06 25.01
N GLN A 161 2.98 -14.38 25.26
CA GLN A 161 1.65 -14.98 25.16
C GLN A 161 0.97 -14.64 23.84
N GLU A 162 0.46 -15.68 23.18
CA GLU A 162 -0.46 -15.58 22.05
C GLU A 162 -1.92 -15.60 22.54
N LYS A 163 -2.77 -14.75 21.96
CA LYS A 163 -4.20 -14.66 22.25
C LYS A 163 -5.00 -14.42 20.97
N ARG A 164 -6.05 -15.22 20.75
CA ARG A 164 -7.09 -14.92 19.75
C ARG A 164 -7.92 -13.72 20.21
N ILE A 165 -8.06 -12.72 19.36
CA ILE A 165 -8.82 -11.50 19.62
C ILE A 165 -10.28 -11.67 19.22
N THR A 166 -10.53 -12.25 18.05
CA THR A 166 -11.89 -12.52 17.57
C THR A 166 -12.55 -13.65 18.36
N GLN A 167 -13.80 -13.47 18.77
CA GLN A 167 -14.53 -14.49 19.53
C GLN A 167 -14.91 -15.72 18.66
N LYS A 168 -15.03 -15.52 17.36
CA LYS A 168 -15.36 -16.52 16.35
C LYS A 168 -14.70 -16.17 15.02
N SER A 169 -14.58 -17.17 14.15
CA SER A 169 -14.04 -17.00 12.80
C SER A 169 -14.92 -16.01 12.05
N CYS A 170 -14.30 -15.09 11.31
CA CYS A 170 -14.94 -13.84 10.90
C CYS A 170 -14.73 -13.44 9.45
N GLY A 171 -13.78 -14.03 8.72
CA GLY A 171 -13.40 -13.49 7.40
C GLY A 171 -12.78 -12.11 7.56
N CYS A 172 -11.75 -12.04 8.39
CA CYS A 172 -11.03 -10.83 8.68
C CYS A 172 -9.94 -10.57 7.61
N ILE A 173 -9.92 -9.38 7.00
CA ILE A 173 -9.11 -9.09 5.77
C ILE A 173 -8.01 -8.04 5.98
N ASP A 174 -8.25 -7.01 6.80
CA ASP A 174 -7.24 -6.01 7.18
C ASP A 174 -7.36 -5.70 8.68
N VAL A 175 -6.23 -5.37 9.30
CA VAL A 175 -6.12 -5.10 10.74
C VAL A 175 -5.21 -3.90 11.01
N ALA A 176 -5.51 -3.14 12.06
CA ALA A 176 -4.65 -2.10 12.59
C ALA A 176 -4.69 -2.05 14.12
N ILE A 177 -3.62 -1.58 14.74
CA ILE A 177 -3.50 -1.48 16.20
C ILE A 177 -2.92 -0.12 16.62
N TYR A 178 -3.49 0.46 17.67
CA TYR A 178 -2.92 1.61 18.37
C TYR A 178 -3.25 1.53 19.85
N GLY A 179 -2.23 1.58 20.71
CA GLY A 179 -2.43 1.47 22.16
C GLY A 179 -3.04 0.11 22.50
N ASP A 180 -4.21 0.17 23.15
CA ASP A 180 -5.00 -0.99 23.52
C ASP A 180 -6.18 -1.25 22.57
N LYS A 181 -6.23 -0.58 21.41
CA LYS A 181 -7.31 -0.70 20.44
C LYS A 181 -6.85 -1.42 19.19
N ILE A 182 -7.57 -2.48 18.82
CA ILE A 182 -7.37 -3.24 17.58
C ILE A 182 -8.61 -3.05 16.72
N VAL A 183 -8.44 -2.60 15.48
CA VAL A 183 -9.54 -2.48 14.52
C VAL A 183 -9.31 -3.41 13.34
N TRP A 184 -10.38 -3.97 12.80
CA TRP A 184 -10.29 -4.82 11.62
C TRP A 184 -11.54 -4.71 10.75
N GLU A 185 -11.36 -5.12 9.51
CA GLU A 185 -12.42 -5.33 8.53
C GLU A 185 -12.94 -6.76 8.66
N ARG A 186 -14.25 -6.92 8.78
CA ARG A 186 -14.92 -8.23 8.88
C ARG A 186 -15.90 -8.40 7.72
N GLU A 187 -15.77 -9.51 7.00
CA GLU A 187 -16.79 -9.95 6.05
C GLU A 187 -18.09 -10.31 6.76
N ILE A 188 -19.20 -9.76 6.28
CA ILE A 188 -20.55 -10.08 6.72
C ILE A 188 -21.37 -10.49 5.52
N TRP A 189 -21.94 -11.70 5.59
CA TRP A 189 -22.98 -12.08 4.65
C TRP A 189 -24.25 -11.29 4.96
N LYS A 190 -24.69 -10.43 4.02
CA LYS A 190 -26.02 -9.83 4.10
C LYS A 190 -27.00 -10.76 3.41
N GLU A 191 -27.81 -11.43 4.23
CA GLU A 191 -28.94 -12.22 3.73
C GLU A 191 -29.99 -11.31 3.08
N LYS A 192 -30.46 -11.78 1.93
CA LYS A 192 -31.75 -11.48 1.27
C LYS A 192 -32.62 -10.40 1.94
N ASP A 193 -32.55 -9.18 1.41
CA ASP A 193 -33.73 -8.33 1.28
C ASP A 193 -34.17 -8.32 -0.19
N GLU A 194 -35.48 -8.35 -0.39
CA GLU A 194 -36.16 -8.88 -1.57
C GLU A 194 -35.65 -8.40 -2.96
N ILE A 195 -35.36 -9.41 -3.80
CA ILE A 195 -35.52 -9.46 -5.26
C ILE A 195 -34.34 -8.95 -6.13
N TRP A 196 -33.43 -8.07 -5.68
CA TRP A 196 -32.49 -7.42 -6.63
C TRP A 196 -31.00 -7.40 -6.29
N LYS A 197 -30.57 -7.83 -5.11
CA LYS A 197 -29.15 -8.05 -4.84
C LYS A 197 -28.91 -9.56 -4.66
N PRO A 198 -28.07 -10.24 -5.47
CA PRO A 198 -27.57 -11.53 -5.03
C PRO A 198 -26.93 -11.31 -3.64
N GLY A 199 -27.03 -12.29 -2.74
CA GLY A 199 -26.35 -12.19 -1.44
C GLY A 199 -24.92 -11.73 -1.69
N TYR A 200 -24.54 -10.64 -1.03
CA TYR A 200 -23.26 -9.99 -1.23
C TYR A 200 -22.51 -9.98 0.09
N ILE A 201 -21.20 -10.02 -0.03
CA ILE A 201 -20.30 -9.82 1.10
C ILE A 201 -20.27 -8.32 1.33
N ASP A 202 -20.68 -7.94 2.53
CA ASP A 202 -20.51 -6.59 3.06
C ASP A 202 -19.31 -6.61 4.01
N HIS A 203 -18.73 -5.45 4.26
CA HIS A 203 -17.54 -5.32 5.09
C HIS A 203 -17.80 -4.26 6.14
N ASP A 204 -17.75 -4.63 7.41
CA ASP A 204 -17.90 -3.68 8.51
C ASP A 204 -16.61 -3.56 9.32
N ILE A 205 -16.45 -2.39 9.94
CA ILE A 205 -15.33 -2.11 10.83
C ILE A 205 -15.68 -2.55 12.24
N TYR A 206 -14.81 -3.34 12.84
CA TYR A 206 -14.90 -3.77 14.23
C TYR A 206 -13.74 -3.20 15.03
N LEU A 207 -13.94 -3.10 16.34
CA LEU A 207 -12.98 -2.65 17.34
C LEU A 207 -12.95 -3.67 18.48
N TYR A 208 -11.77 -4.05 18.93
CA TYR A 208 -11.53 -4.71 20.20
C TYR A 208 -10.72 -3.80 21.10
N ASP A 209 -11.21 -3.58 22.31
CA ASP A 209 -10.49 -2.85 23.34
C ASP A 209 -9.86 -3.85 24.32
N LEU A 210 -8.53 -3.94 24.28
CA LEU A 210 -7.73 -4.83 25.13
C LEU A 210 -7.85 -4.48 26.62
N SER A 211 -8.15 -3.22 26.96
CA SER A 211 -8.28 -2.77 28.35
C SER A 211 -9.58 -3.25 28.99
N THR A 212 -10.65 -3.37 28.20
CA THR A 212 -11.97 -3.83 28.66
C THR A 212 -12.29 -5.28 28.28
N GLY A 213 -11.56 -5.82 27.31
CA GLY A 213 -11.81 -7.14 26.72
C GLY A 213 -13.05 -7.20 25.83
N GLN A 214 -13.58 -6.04 25.40
CA GLN A 214 -14.84 -5.94 24.66
C GLN A 214 -14.61 -5.77 23.15
N GLU A 215 -15.40 -6.50 22.38
CA GLU A 215 -15.56 -6.33 20.93
C GLU A 215 -16.79 -5.43 20.65
N LYS A 216 -16.64 -4.46 19.75
CA LYS A 216 -17.70 -3.54 19.30
C LYS A 216 -17.68 -3.47 17.77
N ARG A 217 -18.85 -3.62 17.15
CA ARG A 217 -19.07 -3.26 15.74
C ARG A 217 -19.18 -1.73 15.63
N ILE A 218 -18.33 -1.10 14.81
CA ILE A 218 -18.26 0.35 14.64
C ILE A 218 -19.22 0.83 13.56
N THR A 219 -19.29 0.11 12.45
CA THR A 219 -20.19 0.41 11.33
C THR A 219 -21.23 -0.70 11.18
N ASP A 220 -22.48 -0.34 10.93
CA ASP A 220 -23.58 -1.28 10.70
C ASP A 220 -24.51 -0.90 9.54
N ASP A 221 -24.11 0.14 8.80
CA ASP A 221 -24.84 0.66 7.66
C ASP A 221 -24.62 -0.21 6.39
N PRO A 222 -25.43 -0.07 5.33
CA PRO A 222 -25.40 -0.97 4.17
C PRO A 222 -24.32 -0.61 3.13
N ILE A 223 -23.39 0.27 3.47
CA ILE A 223 -22.27 0.68 2.61
C ILE A 223 -21.08 -0.22 2.98
N GLU A 224 -20.31 -0.66 1.99
CA GLU A 224 -19.13 -1.49 2.26
C GLU A 224 -18.01 -0.60 2.83
N GLN A 225 -17.41 -1.01 3.96
CA GLN A 225 -16.28 -0.31 4.59
C GLN A 225 -15.00 -1.15 4.58
N TYR A 226 -13.88 -0.51 4.25
CA TYR A 226 -12.62 -1.23 4.01
C TYR A 226 -11.39 -0.50 4.55
N SER A 227 -10.32 -1.27 4.76
CA SER A 227 -8.97 -0.79 5.09
C SER A 227 -8.89 0.16 6.31
N PRO A 228 -9.38 -0.23 7.49
CA PRO A 228 -9.36 0.62 8.65
C PRO A 228 -7.93 0.96 9.10
N LYS A 229 -7.74 2.17 9.61
CA LYS A 229 -6.51 2.63 10.30
C LYS A 229 -6.90 3.39 11.56
N ILE A 230 -6.05 3.34 12.58
CA ILE A 230 -6.35 3.92 13.90
C ILE A 230 -5.16 4.70 14.47
N TYR A 231 -5.45 5.85 15.07
CA TYR A 231 -4.52 6.61 15.92
C TYR A 231 -5.27 7.26 17.08
N GLY A 232 -4.87 6.95 18.32
CA GLY A 232 -5.58 7.40 19.50
C GLY A 232 -7.01 6.88 19.52
N ASP A 233 -7.96 7.82 19.60
CA ASP A 233 -9.41 7.56 19.57
C ASP A 233 -10.02 7.83 18.18
N LYS A 234 -9.22 7.90 17.13
CA LYS A 234 -9.66 8.20 15.77
C LYS A 234 -9.44 7.01 14.85
N ILE A 235 -10.49 6.59 14.17
CA ILE A 235 -10.47 5.53 13.16
C ILE A 235 -10.76 6.17 11.81
N ILE A 236 -10.02 5.79 10.77
CA ILE A 236 -10.36 6.12 9.38
C ILE A 236 -10.59 4.84 8.58
N TRP A 237 -11.43 4.91 7.55
CA TRP A 237 -11.69 3.81 6.61
C TRP A 237 -12.19 4.35 5.27
N GLY A 238 -12.06 3.54 4.22
CA GLY A 238 -12.69 3.78 2.93
C GLY A 238 -14.11 3.21 2.92
N GLU A 239 -15.02 3.87 2.21
CA GLU A 239 -16.37 3.39 1.94
C GLU A 239 -16.61 3.30 0.45
N ILE A 240 -17.34 2.28 0.02
CA ILE A 240 -17.83 2.12 -1.35
C ILE A 240 -19.34 1.89 -1.35
N GLU A 241 -20.06 2.85 -1.91
CA GLU A 241 -21.51 2.77 -2.09
C GLU A 241 -21.82 2.36 -3.53
N SER A 242 -22.44 1.19 -3.68
CA SER A 242 -22.88 0.68 -4.99
C SER A 242 -24.14 1.41 -5.45
N THR A 243 -23.97 2.30 -6.43
CA THR A 243 -25.01 3.19 -6.97
C THR A 243 -25.49 2.77 -8.37
N PHE A 244 -25.40 1.48 -8.71
CA PHE A 244 -25.70 0.95 -10.06
C PHE A 244 -27.01 1.53 -10.66
N PRO A 245 -26.99 2.04 -11.91
CA PRO A 245 -25.94 1.94 -12.92
C PRO A 245 -24.83 3.01 -12.84
N GLU A 246 -24.90 3.92 -11.88
CA GLU A 246 -23.88 4.96 -11.73
C GLU A 246 -22.55 4.36 -11.25
N PRO A 247 -21.41 5.01 -11.54
CA PRO A 247 -20.14 4.64 -10.95
C PRO A 247 -20.25 4.65 -9.42
N PRO A 248 -19.64 3.66 -8.73
CA PRO A 248 -19.69 3.61 -7.27
C PRO A 248 -19.13 4.88 -6.65
N GLU A 249 -19.77 5.32 -5.57
CA GLU A 249 -19.29 6.45 -4.79
C GLU A 249 -18.30 5.98 -3.74
N TYR A 250 -17.14 6.63 -3.71
CA TYR A 250 -16.09 6.34 -2.74
C TYR A 250 -16.00 7.47 -1.73
N ARG A 251 -15.81 7.11 -0.46
CA ARG A 251 -15.63 8.10 0.63
C ARG A 251 -14.46 7.67 1.50
N LEU A 252 -13.71 8.64 2.01
CA LEU A 252 -12.80 8.45 3.14
C LEU A 252 -13.47 9.03 4.37
N CYS A 253 -13.68 8.20 5.38
CA CYS A 253 -14.34 8.58 6.61
C CYS A 253 -13.37 8.64 7.78
N LEU A 254 -13.66 9.54 8.70
CA LEU A 254 -13.06 9.65 10.03
C LEU A 254 -14.16 9.42 11.06
N TYR A 255 -13.86 8.63 12.08
CA TYR A 255 -14.72 8.41 13.22
C TYR A 255 -13.96 8.68 14.50
N ASP A 256 -14.54 9.54 15.34
CA ASP A 256 -13.98 9.88 16.63
C ASP A 256 -14.70 9.11 17.73
N LEU A 257 -14.00 8.16 18.35
CA LEU A 257 -14.52 7.30 19.41
C LEU A 257 -14.86 8.09 20.68
N SER A 258 -14.23 9.25 20.91
CA SER A 258 -14.43 10.04 22.14
C SER A 258 -15.78 10.74 22.16
N ILE A 259 -16.32 11.06 20.99
CA ILE A 259 -17.61 11.74 20.81
C ILE A 259 -18.62 10.91 20.01
N ASN A 260 -18.21 9.74 19.50
CA ASN A 260 -19.04 8.82 18.73
C ASN A 260 -19.61 9.46 17.45
N GLU A 261 -18.79 10.25 16.74
CA GLU A 261 -19.19 10.96 15.52
C GLU A 261 -18.38 10.53 14.29
N LYS A 262 -19.07 10.37 13.16
CA LYS A 262 -18.51 10.12 11.83
C LYS A 262 -18.46 11.41 11.01
N LYS A 263 -17.35 11.62 10.29
CA LYS A 263 -17.13 12.72 9.36
C LYS A 263 -16.58 12.20 8.04
N ILE A 264 -17.15 12.64 6.91
CA ILE A 264 -16.57 12.39 5.59
C ILE A 264 -15.44 13.40 5.36
N ILE A 265 -14.23 12.90 5.11
CA ILE A 265 -13.02 13.68 4.87
C ILE A 265 -12.83 13.97 3.38
N TYR A 266 -13.14 12.98 2.55
CA TYR A 266 -12.96 13.07 1.11
C TYR A 266 -14.02 12.24 0.39
N THR A 267 -14.54 12.78 -0.72
CA THR A 267 -15.43 12.08 -1.65
C THR A 267 -14.67 11.88 -2.94
N GLY A 268 -14.45 10.62 -3.31
CA GLY A 268 -13.64 10.20 -4.42
C GLY A 268 -12.84 8.96 -4.08
N ARG A 269 -12.35 8.28 -5.11
CA ARG A 269 -11.61 7.02 -4.95
C ARG A 269 -10.30 7.28 -4.23
N SER A 270 -10.06 6.53 -3.15
CA SER A 270 -8.79 6.50 -2.42
C SER A 270 -8.33 5.06 -2.29
N GLU A 271 -7.08 4.78 -2.68
CA GLU A 271 -6.49 3.44 -2.58
C GLU A 271 -5.73 3.21 -1.27
N SER A 272 -5.26 4.29 -0.65
CA SER A 272 -4.43 4.21 0.56
C SER A 272 -4.62 5.47 1.36
N ALA A 273 -4.95 5.31 2.63
CA ALA A 273 -5.04 6.38 3.60
C ALA A 273 -4.40 5.95 4.92
N THR A 274 -3.84 6.90 5.66
CA THR A 274 -3.36 6.67 7.03
C THR A 274 -3.59 7.89 7.89
N ILE A 275 -3.56 7.69 9.21
CA ILE A 275 -3.75 8.72 10.22
C ILE A 275 -2.58 8.70 11.20
N TYR A 276 -2.07 9.89 11.52
CA TYR A 276 -1.09 10.08 12.59
C TYR A 276 -1.38 11.38 13.32
N LYS A 277 -1.65 11.31 14.63
CA LYS A 277 -2.12 12.44 15.45
C LYS A 277 -3.37 13.08 14.83
N ASP A 278 -3.26 14.33 14.43
CA ASP A 278 -4.29 15.15 13.84
C ASP A 278 -4.16 15.27 12.32
N LYS A 279 -3.37 14.41 11.68
CA LYS A 279 -3.18 14.41 10.22
C LYS A 279 -3.73 13.14 9.61
N ILE A 280 -4.53 13.30 8.57
CA ILE A 280 -4.95 12.22 7.67
C ILE A 280 -4.25 12.47 6.33
N ILE A 281 -3.59 11.47 5.80
CA ILE A 281 -3.07 11.52 4.43
C ILE A 281 -3.69 10.42 3.60
N TRP A 282 -3.92 10.72 2.32
CA TRP A 282 -4.46 9.74 1.40
C TRP A 282 -3.97 10.00 -0.02
N CYS A 283 -3.91 8.94 -0.82
CA CYS A 283 -3.83 9.04 -2.26
C CYS A 283 -5.24 9.07 -2.83
N GLY A 284 -5.49 9.94 -3.81
CA GLY A 284 -6.78 10.08 -4.46
C GLY A 284 -6.70 10.94 -5.71
N SER A 285 -7.86 11.32 -6.25
CA SER A 285 -7.94 12.18 -7.43
C SER A 285 -8.83 13.40 -7.19
N LYS A 286 -8.33 14.59 -7.53
CA LYS A 286 -9.09 15.85 -7.46
C LYS A 286 -8.97 16.61 -8.77
N SER A 287 -10.10 17.04 -9.31
CA SER A 287 -10.17 17.81 -10.57
C SER A 287 -9.39 17.17 -11.73
N GLY A 288 -9.44 15.83 -11.83
CA GLY A 288 -8.75 15.06 -12.86
C GLY A 288 -7.25 14.83 -12.63
N LYS A 289 -6.69 15.25 -11.48
CA LYS A 289 -5.30 14.98 -11.10
C LYS A 289 -5.23 14.05 -9.92
N SER A 290 -4.47 12.97 -10.06
CA SER A 290 -4.12 12.10 -8.93
C SER A 290 -2.99 12.71 -8.11
N GLY A 291 -2.97 12.42 -6.83
CA GLY A 291 -1.95 12.94 -5.94
C GLY A 291 -2.11 12.45 -4.51
N ILE A 292 -1.25 12.98 -3.65
CA ILE A 292 -1.26 12.75 -2.21
C ILE A 292 -1.77 14.03 -1.55
N PHE A 293 -2.76 13.86 -0.69
CA PHE A 293 -3.41 14.95 0.02
C PHE A 293 -3.23 14.75 1.52
N LEU A 294 -3.22 15.87 2.24
CA LEU A 294 -3.11 15.93 3.68
C LEU A 294 -4.27 16.77 4.22
N TYR A 295 -4.97 16.22 5.21
CA TYR A 295 -6.03 16.88 5.95
C TYR A 295 -5.61 17.02 7.40
N ASP A 296 -5.59 18.26 7.88
CA ASP A 296 -5.32 18.60 9.26
C ASP A 296 -6.66 18.68 10.00
N ILE A 297 -6.89 17.71 10.90
CA ILE A 297 -8.14 17.54 11.65
C ILE A 297 -8.37 18.74 12.57
N SER A 298 -7.31 19.26 13.19
CA SER A 298 -7.35 20.36 14.17
C SER A 298 -7.83 21.68 13.55
N SER A 299 -7.32 22.01 12.36
CA SER A 299 -7.65 23.23 11.63
C SER A 299 -8.76 23.06 10.61
N GLY A 300 -9.10 21.81 10.26
CA GLY A 300 -10.03 21.46 9.19
C GLY A 300 -9.54 21.80 7.79
N LYS A 301 -8.24 22.11 7.64
CA LYS A 301 -7.65 22.51 6.36
C LYS A 301 -7.05 21.34 5.61
N GLU A 302 -7.08 21.44 4.29
CA GLU A 302 -6.43 20.50 3.39
C GLU A 302 -5.24 21.15 2.70
N LYS A 303 -4.21 20.35 2.45
CA LYS A 303 -3.04 20.68 1.65
C LYS A 303 -2.74 19.56 0.66
N VAL A 304 -2.39 19.93 -0.57
CA VAL A 304 -1.83 18.99 -1.55
C VAL A 304 -0.35 18.77 -1.22
N VAL A 305 0.06 17.52 -1.07
CA VAL A 305 1.47 17.14 -0.85
C VAL A 305 2.20 17.07 -2.19
N THR A 306 1.64 16.33 -3.15
CA THR A 306 2.19 16.22 -4.51
C THR A 306 1.12 15.74 -5.48
N TYR A 307 1.30 16.05 -6.76
CA TYR A 307 0.50 15.50 -7.86
C TYR A 307 1.25 14.37 -8.57
N ASP A 308 0.53 13.65 -9.44
CA ASP A 308 1.04 12.65 -10.37
C ASP A 308 1.59 11.36 -9.73
N TYR A 309 1.14 11.08 -8.50
CA TYR A 309 1.50 9.87 -7.78
C TYR A 309 0.28 9.10 -7.32
N TRP A 310 0.43 7.78 -7.37
CA TRP A 310 -0.57 6.80 -6.96
C TRP A 310 0.15 5.61 -6.33
N GLY A 311 -0.26 5.21 -5.12
CA GLY A 311 0.21 3.97 -4.49
C GLY A 311 0.05 3.97 -2.97
N ASN A 312 0.74 3.04 -2.30
CA ASN A 312 0.68 2.91 -0.85
C ASN A 312 1.51 3.98 -0.17
N LEU A 313 1.02 4.42 0.99
CA LEU A 313 1.66 5.46 1.77
C LEU A 313 1.69 5.11 3.26
N ALA A 314 2.62 5.73 3.96
CA ALA A 314 2.69 5.71 5.41
C ALA A 314 3.17 7.07 5.94
N MET A 315 2.88 7.34 7.20
CA MET A 315 3.25 8.59 7.86
C MET A 315 3.75 8.33 9.28
N TYR A 316 4.79 9.06 9.65
CA TYR A 316 5.20 9.22 11.04
C TYR A 316 5.56 10.68 11.28
N GLU A 317 4.86 11.31 12.23
CA GLU A 317 5.02 12.74 12.56
C GLU A 317 4.79 13.67 11.37
N ASN A 318 5.87 14.16 10.77
CA ASN A 318 5.86 15.06 9.62
C ASN A 318 6.42 14.39 8.36
N THR A 319 6.91 13.16 8.46
CA THR A 319 7.46 12.42 7.33
C THR A 319 6.37 11.61 6.66
N ILE A 320 6.21 11.83 5.36
CA ILE A 320 5.36 11.04 4.48
C ILE A 320 6.27 10.20 3.61
N VAL A 321 6.00 8.89 3.55
CA VAL A 321 6.61 7.97 2.59
C VAL A 321 5.51 7.43 1.69
N TRP A 322 5.81 7.32 0.40
CA TRP A 322 4.92 6.67 -0.56
C TRP A 322 5.72 5.91 -1.59
N ALA A 323 5.11 4.83 -2.05
CA ALA A 323 5.55 4.12 -3.24
C ALA A 323 4.59 4.39 -4.39
N CYS A 324 5.10 4.38 -5.62
CA CYS A 324 4.31 4.58 -6.81
C CYS A 324 4.88 3.85 -8.01
N ILE A 325 4.02 3.57 -8.98
CA ILE A 325 4.39 2.99 -10.26
C ILE A 325 4.56 4.11 -11.28
N ASN A 326 5.78 4.29 -11.77
CA ASN A 326 6.14 5.30 -12.77
C ASN A 326 6.51 4.59 -14.08
N GLY A 327 5.49 4.36 -14.92
CA GLY A 327 5.63 3.57 -16.15
C GLY A 327 5.93 2.10 -15.81
N VAL A 328 7.17 1.68 -16.05
CA VAL A 328 7.67 0.31 -15.80
C VAL A 328 8.52 0.20 -14.54
N TYR A 329 8.65 1.30 -13.80
CA TYR A 329 9.43 1.37 -12.57
C TYR A 329 8.53 1.41 -11.35
N SER A 330 9.00 0.80 -10.26
CA SER A 330 8.47 1.01 -8.92
C SER A 330 9.43 1.93 -8.16
N ASP A 331 8.93 3.09 -7.78
CA ASP A 331 9.69 4.12 -7.08
C ASP A 331 9.16 4.30 -5.67
N MET A 332 10.03 4.71 -4.76
CA MET A 332 9.64 5.08 -3.40
C MET A 332 10.29 6.40 -3.04
N TYR A 333 9.50 7.27 -2.44
CA TYR A 333 9.88 8.63 -2.08
C TYR A 333 9.50 8.90 -0.64
N PHE A 334 10.18 9.86 -0.02
CA PHE A 334 9.69 10.48 1.19
C PHE A 334 9.91 11.99 1.16
N CYS A 335 9.13 12.70 1.96
CA CYS A 335 9.31 14.13 2.21
C CYS A 335 8.92 14.47 3.66
N ASN A 336 9.41 15.61 4.15
CA ASN A 336 8.95 16.19 5.39
C ASN A 336 7.99 17.33 5.09
N VAL A 337 6.80 17.30 5.70
CA VAL A 337 5.79 18.33 5.52
C VAL A 337 5.81 19.29 6.71
N ASP A 338 6.29 20.51 6.49
CA ASP A 338 6.33 21.54 7.53
C ASP A 338 4.93 22.09 7.87
N VAL A 339 4.56 21.95 9.15
CA VAL A 339 3.26 22.35 9.71
C VAL A 339 3.11 23.87 9.82
N ALA A 340 4.22 24.62 9.85
CA ALA A 340 4.20 26.09 9.90
C ALA A 340 3.45 26.72 8.71
N SER A 341 3.38 26.02 7.57
CA SER A 341 2.65 26.45 6.38
C SER A 341 1.12 26.28 6.46
N LEU A 342 0.60 25.64 7.51
CA LEU A 342 -0.84 25.36 7.69
C LEU A 342 -1.53 26.33 8.68
N LEU A 343 -0.75 27.02 9.51
CA LEU A 343 -1.24 28.06 10.41
C LEU A 343 -1.67 29.30 9.59
N PRO A 344 -2.83 29.93 9.87
CA PRO A 344 -3.07 31.28 9.35
C PRO A 344 -1.95 32.22 9.84
N PRO A 345 -1.59 33.29 9.10
CA PRO A 345 -0.58 34.24 9.55
C PRO A 345 -1.04 34.85 10.88
N THR A 346 -0.42 34.43 11.98
CA THR A 346 -0.70 34.98 13.29
C THR A 346 -0.25 36.44 13.28
N THR A 347 -1.20 37.37 13.23
CA THR A 347 -0.91 38.77 13.52
C THR A 347 -0.51 38.85 14.99
N LEU A 348 0.80 38.92 15.24
CA LEU A 348 1.34 39.15 16.57
C LEU A 348 0.77 40.48 17.11
N PRO A 349 0.16 40.51 18.30
CA PRO A 349 -0.11 41.77 18.98
C PRO A 349 1.23 42.40 19.41
N PRO A 350 1.31 43.75 19.47
CA PRO A 350 2.58 44.43 19.74
C PRO A 350 3.08 44.12 21.14
N THR A 351 4.34 43.67 21.20
CA THR A 351 5.11 43.45 22.42
C THR A 351 5.28 44.74 23.20
N THR A 352 4.90 44.73 24.48
CA THR A 352 5.37 45.72 25.47
C THR A 352 6.12 44.98 26.57
N ASN A 353 7.34 45.44 26.85
CA ASN A 353 8.20 45.10 27.99
C ASN A 353 8.82 46.44 28.46
N PRO A 354 9.46 46.53 29.65
CA PRO A 354 9.11 46.09 31.02
C PRO A 354 9.28 47.29 32.02
N PRO A 355 9.39 47.13 33.37
CA PRO A 355 10.72 46.98 34.02
C PRO A 355 10.75 46.15 35.34
N THR A 356 11.77 45.30 35.55
CA THR A 356 13.01 45.49 36.37
C THR A 356 12.83 45.59 37.89
N THR A 357 13.38 44.62 38.66
CA THR A 357 14.39 44.84 39.73
C THR A 357 14.88 43.53 40.38
N LEU A 358 16.20 43.48 40.63
CA LEU A 358 17.04 42.52 41.38
C LEU A 358 17.48 43.21 42.71
N PRO A 359 18.02 42.54 43.77
CA PRO A 359 19.42 42.02 43.75
C PRO A 359 19.84 40.83 44.68
N LEU A 360 20.95 40.19 44.27
CA LEU A 360 22.13 39.55 44.93
C LEU A 360 22.05 38.96 46.37
N THR A 361 22.75 37.86 46.73
CA THR A 361 24.23 37.81 46.98
C THR A 361 24.83 36.37 47.15
N THR A 362 26.06 36.16 46.62
CA THR A 362 27.30 35.42 47.10
C THR A 362 27.24 34.14 47.97
N THR A 363 28.13 33.12 47.94
CA THR A 363 29.61 33.01 47.74
C THR A 363 30.03 31.52 47.52
N LEU A 364 31.11 31.26 46.75
CA LEU A 364 31.94 30.03 46.73
C LEU A 364 33.17 30.18 47.68
N PRO A 365 33.98 29.13 48.01
CA PRO A 365 35.18 28.76 47.22
C PRO A 365 35.61 27.24 47.37
N PRO A 366 36.86 26.79 47.08
CA PRO A 366 37.20 26.11 45.83
C PRO A 366 37.99 24.78 45.98
N THR A 367 38.14 23.97 44.92
CA THR A 367 39.38 23.18 44.70
C THR A 367 39.62 22.84 43.23
N THR A 368 40.85 23.13 42.81
CA THR A 368 41.56 22.84 41.55
C THR A 368 41.85 21.36 41.33
N THR A 369 41.92 20.89 40.08
CA THR A 369 43.17 20.41 39.40
C THR A 369 42.87 19.95 37.97
N SER A 370 43.78 20.32 37.07
CA SER A 370 43.76 20.15 35.62
C SER A 370 44.21 18.74 35.19
N ARG A 371 43.74 18.28 34.03
CA ARG A 371 44.55 17.46 33.11
C ARG A 371 44.11 17.69 31.66
N ALA A 372 45.07 18.07 30.83
CA ALA A 372 44.94 18.26 29.40
C ALA A 372 44.94 16.91 28.65
N THR A 373 44.14 16.81 27.60
CA THR A 373 44.24 15.78 26.56
C THR A 373 44.22 16.45 25.19
N THR A 374 45.27 16.16 24.42
CA THR A 374 45.56 16.59 23.05
C THR A 374 44.54 16.05 22.02
N PRO A 375 44.26 16.78 20.93
CA PRO A 375 43.46 16.27 19.82
C PRO A 375 44.28 15.33 18.90
N PRO A 376 43.62 14.39 18.19
CA PRO A 376 44.29 13.44 17.29
C PRO A 376 44.73 14.06 15.95
N PRO A 377 45.67 13.45 15.22
CA PRO A 377 46.29 14.04 14.03
C PRO A 377 45.35 14.05 12.82
N GLN A 378 45.31 15.18 12.12
CA GLN A 378 44.64 15.34 10.82
C GLN A 378 45.44 14.63 9.72
N ILE A 379 44.77 13.75 8.97
CA ILE A 379 45.28 13.14 7.74
C ILE A 379 45.06 14.14 6.58
N PRO A 380 46.08 14.51 5.79
CA PRO A 380 45.88 15.40 4.65
C PRO A 380 45.15 14.65 3.50
N PRO A 381 44.29 15.32 2.72
CA PRO A 381 43.63 14.69 1.58
C PRO A 381 44.64 14.37 0.47
N LEU A 382 44.51 13.17 -0.10
CA LEU A 382 45.26 12.71 -1.26
C LEU A 382 44.85 13.54 -2.49
N SER A 383 45.66 14.53 -2.88
CA SER A 383 45.44 15.27 -4.14
C SER A 383 46.07 14.51 -5.31
N LEU A 384 45.25 13.83 -6.11
CA LEU A 384 45.67 13.39 -7.44
C LEU A 384 45.83 14.64 -8.33
N SER A 385 47.03 14.87 -8.87
CA SER A 385 47.25 15.95 -9.83
C SER A 385 46.36 15.74 -11.06
N GLU A 386 45.71 16.80 -11.55
CA GLU A 386 44.79 16.78 -12.71
C GLU A 386 45.33 16.01 -13.93
N SER A 387 46.66 15.97 -14.10
CA SER A 387 47.34 15.22 -15.16
C SER A 387 47.14 13.69 -15.09
N GLN A 388 47.00 13.10 -13.90
CA GLN A 388 46.77 11.65 -13.72
C GLN A 388 45.30 11.27 -13.98
N PHE A 389 44.36 12.16 -13.65
CA PHE A 389 42.93 11.95 -13.87
C PHE A 389 42.56 11.93 -15.36
N PHE A 390 43.14 12.83 -16.16
CA PHE A 390 42.94 12.84 -17.62
C PHE A 390 43.51 11.62 -18.33
N LYS A 391 44.61 11.03 -17.83
CA LYS A 391 45.18 9.79 -18.39
C LYS A 391 44.24 8.59 -18.18
N TYR A 392 43.57 8.51 -17.02
CA TYR A 392 42.58 7.47 -16.75
C TYR A 392 41.30 7.64 -17.60
N LEU A 393 40.85 8.88 -17.83
CA LEU A 393 39.67 9.15 -18.66
C LEU A 393 39.89 8.75 -20.13
N ILE A 394 41.09 9.03 -20.67
CA ILE A 394 41.46 8.66 -22.04
C ILE A 394 41.59 7.13 -22.19
N ALA A 395 42.10 6.43 -21.17
CA ALA A 395 42.19 4.98 -21.16
C ALA A 395 40.80 4.31 -21.15
N ILE A 396 39.85 4.82 -20.37
CA ILE A 396 38.48 4.29 -20.29
C ILE A 396 37.71 4.53 -21.60
N ALA A 397 37.83 5.72 -22.21
CA ALA A 397 37.21 6.01 -23.50
C ALA A 397 37.74 5.12 -24.64
N SER A 398 39.01 4.71 -24.57
CA SER A 398 39.64 3.81 -25.54
C SER A 398 39.09 2.38 -25.45
N ILE A 399 38.75 1.90 -24.25
CA ILE A 399 38.18 0.56 -24.02
C ILE A 399 36.74 0.48 -24.56
N PHE A 400 35.95 1.55 -24.42
CA PHE A 400 34.59 1.62 -24.95
C PHE A 400 34.55 1.65 -26.49
N LEU A 401 35.50 2.31 -27.16
CA LEU A 401 35.57 2.32 -28.63
C LEU A 401 35.96 0.93 -29.22
N VAL A 402 36.82 0.18 -28.52
CA VAL A 402 37.20 -1.18 -28.94
C VAL A 402 36.03 -2.16 -28.71
N GLY A 403 35.26 -2.01 -27.64
CA GLY A 403 34.05 -2.82 -27.40
C GLY A 403 32.94 -2.59 -28.43
N LEU A 404 32.75 -1.34 -28.89
CA LEU A 404 31.74 -0.99 -29.89
C LEU A 404 32.08 -1.55 -31.28
N THR A 405 33.37 -1.57 -31.64
CA THR A 405 33.83 -2.10 -32.94
C THR A 405 33.78 -3.63 -33.01
N ILE A 406 34.06 -4.33 -31.91
CA ILE A 406 33.90 -5.80 -31.80
C ILE A 406 32.42 -6.20 -31.90
N SER A 407 31.53 -5.44 -31.26
CA SER A 407 30.08 -5.69 -31.28
C SER A 407 29.48 -5.54 -32.70
N ILE A 408 29.96 -4.56 -33.48
CA ILE A 408 29.55 -4.36 -34.88
C ILE A 408 30.09 -5.45 -35.82
N LEU A 409 31.27 -6.02 -35.52
CA LEU A 409 31.84 -7.14 -36.28
C LEU A 409 31.12 -8.47 -36.02
N ILE A 410 30.63 -8.71 -34.80
CA ILE A 410 29.88 -9.93 -34.45
C ILE A 410 28.49 -9.94 -35.12
N ILE A 411 27.84 -8.77 -35.25
CA ILE A 411 26.52 -8.65 -35.91
C ILE A 411 26.64 -8.90 -37.42
N ARG A 412 27.80 -8.64 -38.04
CA ARG A 412 28.02 -8.85 -39.49
C ARG A 412 28.43 -10.27 -39.89
N GLN A 413 28.72 -11.17 -38.95
CA GLN A 413 29.21 -12.53 -39.25
C GLN A 413 28.19 -13.67 -39.09
N LYS A 414 26.92 -13.45 -38.73
CA LYS A 414 25.93 -14.54 -38.70
C LYS A 414 25.49 -14.95 -40.12
N PRO A 415 25.74 -16.19 -40.60
CA PRO A 415 25.20 -16.65 -41.87
C PRO A 415 23.73 -17.05 -41.70
N ARG A 416 22.89 -16.70 -42.69
CA ARG A 416 21.55 -17.27 -42.87
C ARG A 416 21.67 -18.80 -43.02
N LYS A 417 21.16 -19.57 -42.05
CA LYS A 417 20.98 -21.02 -42.21
C LYS A 417 19.81 -21.28 -43.15
N LYS A 418 20.11 -21.98 -44.25
CA LYS A 418 19.16 -22.53 -45.21
C LYS A 418 18.29 -23.62 -44.57
N GLU A 419 17.03 -23.65 -44.96
CA GLU A 419 16.08 -24.75 -44.76
C GLU A 419 16.69 -26.08 -45.19
N LYS A 420 16.54 -27.10 -44.34
CA LYS A 420 16.71 -28.50 -44.71
C LYS A 420 15.41 -29.22 -44.38
N THR A 421 14.66 -29.51 -45.44
CA THR A 421 13.63 -30.55 -45.49
C THR A 421 14.23 -31.87 -45.03
N THR A 422 13.60 -32.49 -44.04
CA THR A 422 13.86 -33.89 -43.67
C THR A 422 12.51 -34.60 -43.67
N GLU A 423 12.33 -35.53 -44.61
CA GLU A 423 11.23 -36.48 -44.62
C GLU A 423 11.37 -37.43 -43.41
N GLU A 424 10.32 -37.53 -42.59
CA GLU A 424 10.09 -38.69 -41.74
C GLU A 424 8.69 -39.26 -41.98
N ARG A 425 8.64 -40.59 -42.12
CA ARG A 425 7.46 -41.42 -42.40
C ARG A 425 6.38 -41.34 -41.31
N PRO A 426 5.10 -41.61 -41.66
CA PRO A 426 3.98 -41.34 -40.78
C PRO A 426 3.93 -42.34 -39.61
N LYS A 427 3.80 -41.82 -38.40
CA LYS A 427 3.24 -42.58 -37.27
C LYS A 427 1.74 -42.41 -37.29
N GLU A 428 1.02 -43.53 -37.35
CA GLU A 428 -0.43 -43.60 -37.20
C GLU A 428 -0.88 -42.86 -35.93
N ILE A 429 -1.57 -41.74 -36.11
CA ILE A 429 -2.40 -41.14 -35.06
C ILE A 429 -3.83 -41.56 -35.39
N LYS A 430 -4.38 -42.39 -34.50
CA LYS A 430 -5.79 -42.77 -34.50
C LYS A 430 -6.65 -41.51 -34.55
N ALA A 431 -7.65 -41.51 -35.43
CA ALA A 431 -8.70 -40.51 -35.47
C ALA A 431 -9.30 -40.31 -34.07
N HIS A 432 -8.98 -39.19 -33.43
CA HIS A 432 -9.83 -38.62 -32.40
C HIS A 432 -10.85 -37.75 -33.12
N LYS A 433 -12.13 -38.08 -32.91
CA LYS A 433 -13.24 -37.17 -33.18
C LYS A 433 -12.87 -35.82 -32.57
N GLU A 434 -12.79 -34.79 -33.39
CA GLU A 434 -12.80 -33.40 -32.92
C GLU A 434 -14.14 -33.17 -32.23
N GLU A 435 -14.14 -33.31 -30.91
CA GLU A 435 -15.20 -32.78 -30.07
C GLU A 435 -15.02 -31.26 -30.02
N ARG A 436 -16.04 -30.54 -30.49
CA ARG A 436 -16.07 -29.08 -30.60
C ARG A 436 -15.86 -28.48 -29.20
N VAL A 437 -14.65 -28.04 -28.88
CA VAL A 437 -14.37 -27.39 -27.59
C VAL A 437 -15.01 -26.01 -27.60
N GLU A 438 -16.18 -25.92 -26.97
CA GLU A 438 -16.91 -24.68 -26.76
C GLU A 438 -16.04 -23.70 -25.95
N SER A 439 -15.88 -22.46 -26.44
CA SER A 439 -14.94 -21.50 -25.84
C SER A 439 -15.44 -21.10 -24.46
N LEU A 440 -14.50 -20.80 -23.57
CA LEU A 440 -14.81 -20.37 -22.22
C LEU A 440 -15.73 -19.12 -22.23
N GLU A 441 -15.54 -18.25 -23.22
CA GLU A 441 -16.37 -17.06 -23.42
C GLU A 441 -17.78 -17.40 -23.91
N LEU A 442 -17.94 -18.31 -24.87
CA LEU A 442 -19.27 -18.77 -25.32
C LEU A 442 -20.06 -19.40 -24.17
N LYS A 443 -19.43 -20.24 -23.34
CA LYS A 443 -20.06 -20.82 -22.14
C LYS A 443 -20.53 -19.75 -21.15
N ARG A 444 -19.74 -18.68 -20.99
CA ARG A 444 -20.08 -17.55 -20.14
C ARG A 444 -21.28 -16.78 -20.68
N LEU A 445 -21.27 -16.48 -21.98
CA LEU A 445 -22.34 -15.74 -22.66
C LEU A 445 -23.67 -16.53 -22.65
N LEU A 446 -23.63 -17.84 -22.91
CA LEU A 446 -24.82 -18.71 -22.86
C LEU A 446 -25.43 -18.75 -21.45
N LYS A 447 -24.59 -18.84 -20.41
CA LYS A 447 -25.04 -18.81 -19.01
C LYS A 447 -25.70 -17.48 -18.65
N GLU A 448 -25.15 -16.37 -19.13
CA GLU A 448 -25.73 -15.04 -18.88
C GLU A 448 -27.04 -14.82 -19.67
N ARG A 449 -27.13 -15.31 -20.90
CA ARG A 449 -28.36 -15.33 -21.70
C ARG A 449 -29.51 -16.04 -20.97
N ASP A 450 -29.25 -17.24 -20.46
CA ASP A 450 -30.28 -18.05 -19.80
C ASP A 450 -30.76 -17.40 -18.49
N ARG A 451 -29.84 -16.75 -17.76
CA ARG A 451 -30.18 -15.92 -16.58
C ARG A 451 -31.10 -14.76 -16.94
N LEU A 452 -30.79 -14.01 -18.01
CA LEU A 452 -31.60 -12.88 -18.45
C LEU A 452 -32.99 -13.32 -18.94
N LYS A 453 -33.08 -14.45 -19.64
CA LYS A 453 -34.37 -15.04 -20.05
C LYS A 453 -35.22 -15.46 -18.85
N ALA A 454 -34.61 -16.09 -17.84
CA ALA A 454 -35.30 -16.43 -16.60
C ALA A 454 -35.77 -15.18 -15.85
N LEU A 455 -34.96 -14.13 -15.80
CA LEU A 455 -35.31 -12.85 -15.20
C LEU A 455 -36.52 -12.19 -15.88
N LEU A 456 -36.52 -12.13 -17.21
CA LEU A 456 -37.62 -11.54 -17.98
C LEU A 456 -38.94 -12.30 -17.78
N ASN A 457 -38.90 -13.63 -17.74
CA ASN A 457 -40.07 -14.44 -17.45
C ASN A 457 -40.60 -14.21 -16.03
N ARG A 458 -39.71 -14.02 -15.06
CA ARG A 458 -40.09 -13.70 -13.68
C ARG A 458 -40.69 -12.31 -13.55
N LEU A 459 -40.07 -11.29 -14.17
CA LEU A 459 -40.61 -9.93 -14.19
C LEU A 459 -42.02 -9.90 -14.79
N LYS A 460 -42.21 -10.58 -15.92
CA LYS A 460 -43.53 -10.71 -16.55
C LYS A 460 -44.57 -11.36 -15.62
N SER A 461 -44.21 -12.46 -14.95
CA SER A 461 -45.14 -13.20 -14.10
C SER A 461 -45.41 -12.54 -12.74
N GLN A 462 -44.54 -11.63 -12.29
CA GLN A 462 -44.63 -11.02 -10.96
C GLN A 462 -44.92 -9.51 -10.98
N LYS A 463 -45.17 -8.90 -12.15
CA LYS A 463 -45.38 -7.45 -12.29
C LYS A 463 -46.35 -6.89 -11.25
N GLU A 464 -47.55 -7.48 -11.17
CA GLU A 464 -48.62 -6.99 -10.29
C GLU A 464 -48.25 -7.11 -8.81
N LYS A 465 -47.58 -8.22 -8.44
CA LYS A 465 -47.08 -8.43 -7.08
C LYS A 465 -46.02 -7.39 -6.72
N LEU A 466 -45.02 -7.17 -7.58
CA LEU A 466 -43.95 -6.20 -7.35
C LEU A 466 -44.47 -4.78 -7.16
N ILE A 467 -45.48 -4.38 -7.94
CA ILE A 467 -46.12 -3.07 -7.81
C ILE A 467 -46.89 -2.95 -6.48
N SER A 468 -47.58 -4.03 -6.07
CA SER A 468 -48.28 -4.06 -4.77
C SER A 468 -47.34 -4.02 -3.56
N GLU A 469 -46.10 -4.47 -3.71
CA GLU A 469 -45.04 -4.46 -2.67
C GLU A 469 -44.23 -3.14 -2.65
N GLY A 470 -44.69 -2.10 -3.35
CA GLY A 470 -44.11 -0.75 -3.28
C GLY A 470 -43.15 -0.39 -4.41
N MET A 471 -43.00 -1.23 -5.45
CA MET A 471 -42.24 -0.87 -6.65
C MET A 471 -43.06 0.05 -7.56
N SER A 472 -42.50 1.21 -7.94
CA SER A 472 -43.17 2.07 -8.93
C SER A 472 -43.18 1.42 -10.31
N GLU A 473 -44.25 1.68 -11.08
CA GLU A 473 -44.37 1.14 -12.44
C GLU A 473 -43.27 1.66 -13.38
N GLU A 474 -42.81 2.90 -13.17
CA GLU A 474 -41.65 3.48 -13.86
C GLU A 474 -40.36 2.68 -13.59
N ARG A 475 -40.12 2.30 -12.33
CA ARG A 475 -38.98 1.48 -11.93
C ARG A 475 -39.07 0.08 -12.53
N TYR A 476 -40.25 -0.55 -12.50
CA TYR A 476 -40.49 -1.85 -13.15
C TYR A 476 -40.18 -1.79 -14.66
N ASN A 477 -40.72 -0.79 -15.37
CA ASN A 477 -40.53 -0.65 -16.82
C ASN A 477 -39.06 -0.39 -17.17
N LYS A 478 -38.36 0.44 -16.38
CA LYS A 478 -36.91 0.67 -16.56
C LYS A 478 -36.12 -0.62 -16.45
N MET A 479 -36.39 -1.44 -15.43
CA MET A 479 -35.69 -2.70 -15.19
C MET A 479 -35.99 -3.75 -16.26
N TYR A 480 -37.25 -3.86 -16.66
CA TYR A 480 -37.68 -4.77 -17.70
C TYR A 480 -37.03 -4.44 -19.06
N ASN A 481 -36.99 -3.15 -19.43
CA ASN A 481 -36.36 -2.70 -20.67
C ASN A 481 -34.83 -2.89 -20.64
N GLN A 482 -34.17 -2.63 -19.51
CA GLN A 482 -32.73 -2.87 -19.37
C GLN A 482 -32.35 -4.34 -19.52
N ALA A 483 -33.16 -5.26 -18.96
CA ALA A 483 -32.94 -6.69 -19.12
C ALA A 483 -33.11 -7.15 -20.58
N ILE A 484 -34.03 -6.52 -21.33
CA ILE A 484 -34.20 -6.77 -22.78
C ILE A 484 -32.98 -6.30 -23.57
N GLU A 485 -32.53 -5.06 -23.36
CA GLU A 485 -31.37 -4.52 -24.09
C GLU A 485 -30.10 -5.33 -23.82
N LYS A 486 -29.85 -5.69 -22.56
CA LYS A 486 -28.70 -6.54 -22.21
C LYS A 486 -28.80 -7.93 -22.84
N LEU A 487 -29.99 -8.52 -22.90
CA LEU A 487 -30.19 -9.81 -23.55
C LEU A 487 -29.88 -9.72 -25.04
N LYS A 488 -30.32 -8.64 -25.71
CA LYS A 488 -30.02 -8.40 -27.11
C LYS A 488 -28.52 -8.31 -27.38
N THR A 489 -27.78 -7.55 -26.57
CA THR A 489 -26.32 -7.45 -26.68
C THR A 489 -25.64 -8.81 -26.48
N ILE A 490 -26.08 -9.60 -25.50
CA ILE A 490 -25.53 -10.95 -25.27
C ILE A 490 -25.84 -11.89 -26.45
N GLU A 491 -27.04 -11.82 -27.03
CA GLU A 491 -27.39 -12.62 -28.22
C GLU A 491 -26.54 -12.23 -29.44
N GLU A 492 -26.23 -10.94 -29.63
CA GLU A 492 -25.31 -10.46 -30.66
C GLU A 492 -23.87 -10.96 -30.44
N LEU A 493 -23.38 -10.94 -29.18
CA LEU A 493 -22.04 -11.45 -28.84
C LEU A 493 -21.92 -12.97 -29.01
N ILE A 494 -22.99 -13.72 -28.71
CA ILE A 494 -23.04 -15.17 -28.96
C ILE A 494 -22.91 -15.46 -30.45
N LEU A 495 -23.64 -14.72 -31.30
CA LEU A 495 -23.55 -14.85 -32.76
C LEU A 495 -22.13 -14.59 -33.26
N LEU A 496 -21.48 -13.51 -32.80
CA LEU A 496 -20.11 -13.17 -33.19
C LEU A 496 -19.10 -14.25 -32.75
N GLU A 497 -19.26 -14.79 -31.55
CA GLU A 497 -18.39 -15.84 -31.00
C GLU A 497 -18.60 -17.18 -31.73
N GLU A 498 -19.83 -17.47 -32.17
CA GLU A 498 -20.17 -18.64 -32.99
C GLU A 498 -19.69 -18.52 -34.45
N GLU A 499 -19.67 -17.31 -35.03
CA GLU A 499 -19.16 -17.03 -36.38
C GLU A 499 -17.62 -16.96 -36.45
N SER A 500 -16.95 -16.69 -35.33
CA SER A 500 -15.49 -16.59 -35.24
C SER A 500 -14.75 -17.94 -35.21
N LYS A 501 -15.49 -19.06 -35.24
CA LYS A 501 -15.00 -20.45 -35.19
C LYS A 501 -15.48 -21.27 -36.38
#